data_AF-A0A164V477-F1
#
_entry.id   AF-A0A164V477-F1
#
_cell.length_a   1.000
_cell.length_b   1.000
_cell.length_c   1.000
_cell.angle_alpha   90.00
_cell.angle_beta   90.00
_cell.angle_gamma   90.00
#
_symmetry.space_group_name_H-M   'P 1'
#
loop_
_entity.id
_entity.type
_entity.pdbx_description
1 polymer ?
#
loop_
_entity_poly.entity_id
_entity_poly.type
_entity_poly.pdbx_seq_one_letter_code
_entity_poly.pdbx_strand_id
1 'polypeptide(L)'
;MMLCWGEGHASPIHDHADSHCFMKMLEGTLREVRFDWPKENDGSATDAACEQLNQKGSSLLELNKVCYINDSMGLHRVENPSHVDGAVSLHLYSPPYDTCHIFNQQTGKKAEAKVTFWSRYGAKVSPVTTPESCTPVVNSCCTEITE
;
A
#
# COMPACT_ATOMS: atom_id res chain seq x y z
N MET A 1 3.33 -2.54 13.19
CA MET A 1 4.04 -3.58 12.41
C MET A 1 5.28 -2.98 11.77
N MET A 2 6.29 -3.78 11.43
CA MET A 2 7.44 -3.31 10.64
C MET A 2 7.27 -3.79 9.20
N LEU A 3 7.53 -2.91 8.24
CA LEU A 3 7.57 -3.23 6.81
C LEU A 3 9.02 -3.15 6.35
N CYS A 4 9.44 -4.19 5.62
CA CYS A 4 10.76 -4.27 5.00
C CYS A 4 10.60 -4.12 3.49
N TRP A 5 11.35 -3.19 2.91
CA TRP A 5 11.26 -2.80 1.51
C TRP A 5 12.57 -3.16 0.83
N GLY A 6 12.50 -4.10 -0.11
CA GLY A 6 13.63 -4.37 -1.01
C GLY A 6 13.86 -3.22 -1.98
N GLU A 7 14.90 -3.34 -2.78
CA GLU A 7 15.25 -2.39 -3.84
C GLU A 7 14.07 -2.21 -4.81
N GLY A 8 13.67 -0.96 -5.05
CA GLY A 8 12.57 -0.62 -5.95
C GLY A 8 11.17 -1.11 -5.53
N HIS A 9 11.00 -1.71 -4.35
CA HIS A 9 9.69 -2.16 -3.87
C HIS A 9 8.72 -0.97 -3.73
N ALA A 10 7.49 -1.17 -4.16
CA ALA A 10 6.42 -0.17 -4.05
C ALA A 10 5.11 -0.83 -3.62
N SER A 11 4.33 -0.15 -2.78
CA SER A 11 2.97 -0.55 -2.49
C SER A 11 2.05 -0.21 -3.67
N PRO A 12 0.88 -0.84 -3.76
CA PRO A 12 -0.24 -0.27 -4.51
C PRO A 12 -0.64 1.11 -3.94
N ILE A 13 -1.40 1.88 -4.70
CA ILE A 13 -2.13 3.03 -4.14
C ILE A 13 -3.25 2.46 -3.27
N HIS A 14 -3.36 2.88 -2.01
CA HIS A 14 -4.32 2.30 -1.07
C HIS A 14 -4.88 3.31 -0.06
N ASP A 15 -6.00 2.91 0.56
CA ASP A 15 -6.63 3.55 1.71
C ASP A 15 -6.23 2.88 3.04
N HIS A 16 -6.81 3.35 4.14
CA HIS A 16 -6.51 2.92 5.50
C HIS A 16 -7.72 2.40 6.28
N ALA A 17 -8.82 2.06 5.60
CA ALA A 17 -10.02 1.47 6.20
C ALA A 17 -10.50 2.22 7.46
N ASP A 18 -10.70 3.53 7.33
CA ASP A 18 -11.10 4.47 8.39
C ASP A 18 -10.17 4.47 9.62
N SER A 19 -8.93 4.05 9.44
CA SER A 19 -7.93 3.98 10.51
C SER A 19 -6.85 5.06 10.38
N HIS A 20 -6.28 5.44 11.52
CA HIS A 20 -5.10 6.29 11.59
C HIS A 20 -3.86 5.46 11.22
N CYS A 21 -3.01 5.98 10.33
CA CYS A 21 -1.73 5.40 9.95
C CYS A 21 -0.59 6.34 10.32
N PHE A 22 0.33 5.84 11.14
CA PHE A 22 1.60 6.49 11.44
C PHE A 22 2.72 5.64 10.87
N MET A 23 3.62 6.23 10.09
CA MET A 23 4.80 5.54 9.57
C MET A 23 6.06 6.30 10.00
N LYS A 24 6.99 5.59 10.65
CA LYS A 24 8.30 6.10 11.05
C LYS A 24 9.40 5.36 10.30
N MET A 25 10.33 6.10 9.70
CA MET A 25 11.53 5.51 9.09
C MET A 25 12.50 4.98 10.14
N LEU A 26 12.92 3.73 9.97
CA LEU A 26 13.91 3.05 10.81
C LEU A 26 15.25 2.84 10.09
N GLU A 27 15.23 2.62 8.78
CA GLU A 27 16.41 2.40 7.95
C GLU A 27 16.12 2.81 6.49
N GLY A 28 17.14 3.28 5.78
CA GLY A 28 17.02 3.73 4.39
C GLY A 28 16.12 4.96 4.23
N THR A 29 15.50 5.07 3.06
CA THR A 29 14.57 6.15 2.72
C THR A 29 13.35 5.60 1.99
N LEU A 30 12.17 6.17 2.23
CA LEU A 30 10.96 5.89 1.45
C LEU A 30 10.41 7.16 0.82
N ARG A 31 9.75 7.03 -0.32
CA ARG A 31 8.96 8.10 -0.94
C ARG A 31 7.48 7.83 -0.71
N GLU A 32 6.79 8.77 -0.08
CA GLU A 32 5.33 8.79 -0.01
C GLU A 32 4.81 9.62 -1.18
N VAL A 33 3.90 9.06 -1.98
CA VAL A 33 3.17 9.75 -3.05
C VAL A 33 1.69 9.76 -2.69
N ARG A 34 1.10 10.95 -2.53
CA ARG A 34 -0.31 11.10 -2.13
C ARG A 34 -1.20 11.36 -3.34
N PHE A 35 -2.43 10.84 -3.29
CA PHE A 35 -3.44 10.98 -4.32
C PHE A 35 -4.76 11.46 -3.73
N ASP A 36 -5.54 12.21 -4.50
CA ASP A 36 -6.93 12.47 -4.17
C ASP A 36 -7.78 11.22 -4.39
N TRP A 37 -8.93 11.16 -3.70
CA TRP A 37 -9.94 10.14 -3.96
C TRP A 37 -10.47 10.27 -5.41
N PRO A 38 -10.79 9.15 -6.07
CA PRO A 38 -11.51 9.21 -7.34
C PRO A 38 -12.83 9.95 -7.15
N LYS A 39 -13.21 10.79 -8.12
CA LYS A 39 -14.50 11.48 -8.08
C LYS A 39 -15.61 10.46 -8.18
N GLU A 40 -16.62 10.57 -7.33
CA GLU A 40 -17.85 9.81 -7.51
C GLU A 40 -18.60 10.40 -8.71
N ASN A 41 -18.87 9.57 -9.72
CA ASN A 41 -19.81 9.97 -10.77
C ASN A 41 -21.19 10.10 -10.14
N ASP A 42 -21.68 11.32 -10.07
CA ASP A 42 -23.01 11.75 -9.67
C ASP A 42 -24.06 11.27 -10.70
N GLY A 43 -24.30 9.94 -10.70
CA GLY A 43 -25.48 9.26 -11.21
C GLY A 43 -25.87 9.46 -12.68
N SER A 44 -25.10 10.20 -13.47
CA SER A 44 -25.48 10.66 -14.81
C SER A 44 -24.38 10.43 -15.84
N ALA A 45 -23.86 9.21 -15.93
CA ALA A 45 -23.06 8.81 -17.07
C ALA A 45 -23.22 7.32 -17.37
N THR A 46 -23.84 7.04 -18.49
CA THR A 46 -23.53 5.88 -19.33
C THR A 46 -22.01 5.77 -19.45
N ASP A 47 -21.48 4.58 -19.17
CA ASP A 47 -20.05 4.24 -19.07
C ASP A 47 -19.32 4.93 -17.92
N ALA A 48 -18.96 4.14 -16.91
CA ALA A 48 -18.10 4.54 -15.80
C ALA A 48 -16.77 5.11 -16.33
N ALA A 49 -16.73 6.41 -16.55
CA ALA A 49 -15.53 7.12 -16.98
C ALA A 49 -14.42 6.82 -15.97
N CYS A 50 -13.48 6.00 -16.39
CA CYS A 50 -12.29 5.66 -15.64
C CYS A 50 -11.44 6.92 -15.57
N GLU A 51 -11.48 7.65 -14.46
CA GLU A 51 -10.64 8.84 -14.27
C GLU A 51 -9.31 8.44 -13.63
N GLN A 52 -8.23 8.93 -14.23
CA GLN A 52 -6.88 8.79 -13.67
C GLN A 52 -6.82 9.47 -12.30
N LEU A 53 -6.21 8.81 -11.31
CA LEU A 53 -6.01 9.39 -9.99
C LEU A 53 -5.05 10.57 -10.05
N ASN A 54 -5.46 11.66 -9.42
CA ASN A 54 -4.68 12.90 -9.35
C ASN A 54 -3.67 12.82 -8.20
N GLN A 55 -2.39 12.96 -8.52
CA GLN A 55 -1.32 13.03 -7.53
C GLN A 55 -1.30 14.43 -6.89
N LYS A 56 -1.41 14.47 -5.57
CA LYS A 56 -1.35 15.70 -4.76
C LYS A 56 0.08 16.19 -4.55
N GLY A 57 1.01 15.25 -4.48
CA GLY A 57 2.42 15.53 -4.23
C GLY A 57 3.17 14.29 -3.76
N SER A 58 4.46 14.47 -3.52
CA SER A 58 5.33 13.43 -2.99
C SER A 58 6.29 13.99 -1.96
N SER A 59 6.63 13.19 -0.95
CA SER A 59 7.59 13.54 0.10
C SER A 59 8.59 12.42 0.29
N LEU A 60 9.87 12.78 0.41
CA LEU A 60 10.93 11.83 0.80
C LEU A 60 10.99 11.76 2.33
N LEU A 61 10.96 10.52 2.84
CA LEU A 61 11.03 10.19 4.25
C LEU A 61 12.41 9.63 4.53
N GLU A 62 13.24 10.47 5.14
CA GLU A 62 14.58 10.13 5.60
C GLU A 62 14.55 9.42 6.95
N LEU A 63 15.71 8.90 7.38
CA LEU A 63 15.88 8.25 8.68
C LEU A 63 15.23 9.06 9.81
N ASN A 64 14.49 8.35 10.67
CA ASN A 64 13.76 8.88 11.81
C ASN A 64 12.57 9.80 11.52
N LYS A 65 12.32 10.22 10.27
CA LYS A 65 11.12 10.99 9.92
C LYS A 65 9.86 10.18 10.22
N VAL A 66 8.80 10.89 10.59
CA VAL A 66 7.48 10.34 10.84
C VAL A 66 6.51 11.00 9.87
N CYS A 67 5.66 10.22 9.22
CA CYS A 67 4.52 10.70 8.47
C CYS A 67 3.22 10.15 9.04
N TYR A 68 2.14 10.87 8.76
CA TYR A 68 0.80 10.56 9.21
C TYR A 68 -0.17 10.65 8.02
N ILE A 69 -1.09 9.71 7.95
CA ILE A 69 -2.19 9.71 6.99
C ILE A 69 -3.42 9.01 7.57
N ASN A 70 -4.59 9.43 7.13
CA ASN A 70 -5.85 8.72 7.25
C ASN A 70 -6.70 9.04 6.01
N ASP A 71 -7.87 8.41 5.91
CA ASP A 71 -8.70 8.48 4.70
C ASP A 71 -9.22 9.89 4.38
N SER A 72 -9.35 10.78 5.37
CA SER A 72 -9.74 12.18 5.11
C SER A 72 -8.64 13.01 4.45
N MET A 73 -7.38 12.55 4.46
CA MET A 73 -6.25 13.22 3.81
C MET A 73 -6.06 12.78 2.35
N GLY A 74 -6.55 11.59 2.00
CA GLY A 74 -6.44 10.98 0.67
C GLY A 74 -5.84 9.58 0.70
N LEU A 75 -5.46 9.11 -0.48
CA LEU A 75 -4.80 7.83 -0.72
C LEU A 75 -3.29 8.02 -0.78
N HIS A 76 -2.51 6.95 -0.61
CA HIS A 76 -1.07 7.03 -0.90
C HIS A 76 -0.46 5.76 -1.50
N ARG A 77 0.70 5.93 -2.11
CA ARG A 77 1.66 4.89 -2.43
C ARG A 77 2.95 5.16 -1.65
N VAL A 78 3.53 4.11 -1.08
CA VAL A 78 4.84 4.16 -0.43
C VAL A 78 5.79 3.29 -1.23
N GLU A 79 6.97 3.82 -1.55
CA GLU A 79 7.95 3.12 -2.37
C GLU A 79 9.38 3.36 -1.88
N ASN A 80 10.23 2.34 -1.99
CA ASN A 80 11.67 2.47 -1.84
C ASN A 80 12.25 2.94 -3.19
N PRO A 81 12.68 4.21 -3.30
CA PRO A 81 13.25 4.71 -4.54
C PRO A 81 14.68 4.21 -4.80
N SER A 82 15.33 3.56 -3.82
CA SER A 82 16.68 3.02 -3.99
C SER A 82 16.65 1.74 -4.82
N HIS A 83 17.63 1.62 -5.72
CA HIS A 83 17.89 0.43 -6.53
C HIS A 83 19.13 -0.35 -6.05
N VAL A 84 19.65 -0.02 -4.87
CA VAL A 84 20.86 -0.63 -4.30
C VAL A 84 20.77 -0.89 -2.79
N ASP A 85 19.86 -0.20 -2.09
CA ASP A 85 19.69 -0.32 -0.64
C ASP A 85 18.24 -0.70 -0.31
N GLY A 86 18.08 -1.52 0.73
CA GLY A 86 16.78 -1.75 1.35
C GLY A 86 16.32 -0.59 2.25
N ALA A 87 15.07 -0.65 2.70
CA ALA A 87 14.54 0.28 3.69
C ALA A 87 13.62 -0.44 4.69
N VAL A 88 13.50 0.13 5.89
CA VAL A 88 12.62 -0.39 6.95
C VAL A 88 11.80 0.74 7.56
N SER A 89 10.51 0.51 7.70
CA SER A 89 9.58 1.44 8.33
C SER A 89 8.75 0.77 9.43
N LEU A 90 8.46 1.54 10.49
CA LEU A 90 7.55 1.15 11.57
C LEU A 90 6.19 1.79 11.33
N HIS A 91 5.15 0.96 11.25
CA HIS A 91 3.76 1.38 11.05
C HIS A 91 2.92 1.14 12.30
N LEU A 92 2.09 2.10 12.67
CA LEU A 92 1.06 1.97 13.69
C LEU A 92 -0.30 2.31 13.09
N TYR A 93 -1.25 1.37 13.24
CA TYR A 93 -2.63 1.52 12.78
C TYR A 93 -3.59 1.55 13.97
N SER A 94 -4.54 2.50 13.96
CA SER A 94 -5.55 2.61 15.02
C SER A 94 -6.90 3.10 14.45
N PRO A 95 -7.99 2.31 14.54
CA PRO A 95 -8.01 0.90 14.97
C PRO A 95 -7.19 -0.01 14.03
N PRO A 96 -6.89 -1.26 14.42
CA PRO A 96 -6.31 -2.24 13.51
C PRO A 96 -7.35 -2.71 12.48
N TYR A 97 -6.89 -3.03 11.27
CA TYR A 97 -7.70 -3.62 10.19
C TYR A 97 -6.91 -4.74 9.49
N ASP A 98 -7.62 -5.60 8.74
CA ASP A 98 -7.04 -6.68 7.94
C ASP A 98 -7.43 -6.63 6.45
N THR A 99 -8.22 -5.64 6.07
CA THR A 99 -8.66 -5.37 4.69
C THR A 99 -8.53 -3.89 4.38
N CYS A 100 -8.15 -3.57 3.15
CA CYS A 100 -8.14 -2.20 2.62
C CYS A 100 -8.50 -2.25 1.13
N HIS A 101 -8.66 -1.09 0.50
CA HIS A 101 -8.81 -0.99 -0.94
C HIS A 101 -7.48 -0.62 -1.59
N ILE A 102 -7.19 -1.27 -2.71
CA ILE A 102 -6.13 -0.86 -3.64
C ILE A 102 -6.75 -0.22 -4.87
N PHE A 103 -6.07 0.77 -5.43
CA PHE A 103 -6.57 1.58 -6.53
C PHE A 103 -5.64 1.50 -7.74
N ASN A 104 -6.24 1.38 -8.91
CA ASN A 104 -5.51 1.50 -10.17
C ASN A 104 -5.32 2.99 -10.51
N GLN A 105 -4.07 3.41 -10.66
CA GLN A 105 -3.74 4.83 -10.90
C GLN A 105 -4.37 5.39 -12.17
N GLN A 106 -4.45 4.61 -13.26
CA GLN A 106 -4.93 5.10 -14.56
C GLN A 106 -6.46 5.19 -14.63
N THR A 107 -7.16 4.37 -13.86
CA THR A 107 -8.62 4.21 -14.00
C THR A 107 -9.41 4.60 -12.77
N GLY A 108 -8.76 4.81 -11.62
CA GLY A 108 -9.41 5.09 -10.34
C GLY A 108 -10.20 3.91 -9.76
N LYS A 109 -10.30 2.79 -10.48
CA LYS A 109 -10.99 1.58 -10.03
C LYS A 109 -10.32 1.03 -8.78
N LYS A 110 -11.16 0.66 -7.80
CA LYS A 110 -10.73 0.04 -6.55
C LYS A 110 -11.04 -1.45 -6.50
N ALA A 111 -10.22 -2.20 -5.78
CA ALA A 111 -10.46 -3.59 -5.42
C ALA A 111 -10.14 -3.78 -3.94
N GLU A 112 -10.91 -4.61 -3.24
CA GLU A 112 -10.60 -5.00 -1.87
C GLU A 112 -9.38 -5.93 -1.85
N ALA A 113 -8.48 -5.71 -0.88
CA ALA A 113 -7.29 -6.49 -0.67
C ALA A 113 -7.18 -6.89 0.80
N LYS A 114 -6.92 -8.18 1.04
CA LYS A 114 -6.62 -8.69 2.39
C LYS A 114 -5.14 -8.49 2.71
N VAL A 115 -4.86 -7.78 3.80
CA VAL A 115 -3.50 -7.58 4.30
C VAL A 115 -3.08 -8.81 5.08
N THR A 116 -1.89 -9.35 4.76
CA THR A 116 -1.34 -10.54 5.42
C THR A 116 -0.04 -10.20 6.13
N PHE A 117 0.30 -10.99 7.14
CA PHE A 117 1.57 -10.87 7.87
C PHE A 117 2.54 -11.93 7.39
N TRP A 118 3.73 -11.51 6.94
CA TRP A 118 4.82 -12.43 6.64
C TRP A 118 5.35 -13.11 7.92
N SER A 119 5.46 -12.37 9.01
CA SER A 119 5.79 -12.87 10.35
C SER A 119 4.95 -12.18 11.44
N ARG A 120 4.87 -12.85 12.60
CA ARG A 120 4.30 -12.30 13.83
C ARG A 120 5.26 -12.58 14.98
N TYR A 121 5.59 -11.54 15.74
CA TYR A 121 6.46 -11.63 16.92
C TYR A 121 7.81 -12.32 16.66
N GLY A 122 8.39 -12.13 15.46
CA GLY A 122 9.67 -12.72 15.07
C GLY A 122 9.59 -14.13 14.48
N ALA A 123 8.40 -14.74 14.41
CA ALA A 123 8.21 -16.06 13.79
C ALA A 123 7.47 -15.95 12.45
N LYS A 124 7.95 -16.66 11.42
CA LYS A 124 7.30 -16.73 10.09
C LYS A 124 5.91 -17.35 10.22
N VAL A 125 4.91 -16.74 9.56
CA VAL A 125 3.56 -17.30 9.50
C VAL A 125 3.51 -18.34 8.39
N SER A 126 2.99 -19.53 8.68
CA SER A 126 2.79 -20.58 7.67
C SER A 126 1.80 -20.11 6.60
N PRO A 127 2.00 -20.44 5.32
CA PRO A 127 1.03 -20.13 4.28
C PRO A 127 -0.34 -20.69 4.64
N VAL A 128 -1.38 -19.86 4.52
CA VAL A 128 -2.77 -20.34 4.62
C VAL A 128 -3.05 -21.12 3.34
N THR A 129 -3.15 -22.45 3.41
CA THR A 129 -3.64 -23.28 2.31
C THR A 129 -5.10 -22.93 2.05
N THR A 130 -5.38 -22.11 1.03
CA THR A 130 -6.74 -21.94 0.52
C THR A 130 -7.13 -23.18 -0.28
N PRO A 131 -8.35 -23.74 -0.10
CA PRO A 131 -8.87 -24.78 -0.98
C PRO A 131 -8.87 -24.29 -2.44
N GLU A 132 -8.54 -25.16 -3.39
CA GLU A 132 -8.20 -24.89 -4.80
C GLU A 132 -9.31 -24.28 -5.69
N SER A 133 -10.37 -23.65 -5.17
CA SER A 133 -11.53 -23.26 -5.99
C SER A 133 -11.74 -21.78 -6.28
N CYS A 134 -10.82 -20.87 -5.90
CA CYS A 134 -10.91 -19.46 -6.28
C CYS A 134 -9.54 -18.88 -6.61
N THR A 135 -9.15 -18.90 -7.89
CA THR A 135 -8.00 -18.13 -8.40
C THR A 135 -8.47 -16.72 -8.82
N PRO A 136 -8.11 -15.65 -8.10
CA PRO A 136 -7.88 -14.37 -8.74
C PRO A 136 -6.49 -14.41 -9.39
N VAL A 137 -6.39 -13.95 -10.64
CA VAL A 137 -5.12 -13.77 -11.36
C VAL A 137 -4.37 -12.64 -10.65
N VAL A 138 -3.56 -12.99 -9.65
CA VAL A 138 -2.54 -12.10 -9.10
C VAL A 138 -1.36 -12.14 -10.04
N ASN A 139 -1.07 -11.00 -10.68
CA ASN A 139 0.18 -10.81 -11.39
C ASN A 139 1.33 -11.04 -10.41
N SER A 140 2.09 -12.09 -10.68
CA SER A 140 3.40 -12.38 -10.10
C SER A 140 4.32 -11.19 -10.29
N CYS A 141 4.51 -10.40 -9.24
CA CYS A 141 5.66 -9.54 -9.08
C CYS A 141 5.93 -9.46 -7.58
N CYS A 142 7.02 -10.07 -7.13
CA CYS A 142 7.48 -10.26 -5.73
C CYS A 142 7.21 -11.64 -5.11
N THR A 143 7.58 -12.72 -5.80
CA THR A 143 8.09 -13.93 -5.13
C THR A 143 9.25 -14.49 -5.95
N GLU A 144 10.35 -14.78 -5.26
CA GLU A 144 11.53 -15.56 -5.69
C GLU A 144 12.67 -14.80 -6.39
N ILE A 145 13.68 -14.41 -5.60
CA ILE A 145 15.08 -14.69 -5.93
C ILE A 145 15.70 -15.32 -4.69
N THR A 146 15.77 -16.64 -4.69
CA THR A 146 16.71 -17.41 -3.87
C THR A 146 17.95 -17.67 -4.71
N GLU A 147 19.10 -17.20 -4.25
CA GLU A 147 20.36 -17.94 -4.30
C GLU A 147 21.03 -17.84 -2.92
#